data_AF-A0A415C7M5-F1
#
_entry.id   AF-A0A415C7M5-F1
#
_cell.length_a   1.000
_cell.length_b   1.000
_cell.length_c   1.000
_cell.angle_alpha   90.00
_cell.angle_beta   90.00
_cell.angle_gamma   90.00
#
_symmetry.space_group_name_H-M   'P 1'
#
loop_
_entity.id
_entity.type
_entity.pdbx_description
1 polymer ?
#
loop_
_entity_poly.entity_id
_entity_poly.type
_entity_poly.pdbx_seq_one_letter_code
_entity_poly.pdbx_strand_id
1 'polypeptide(L)'
;MSSYHQNGERIPVIDPATGEQKTGAKNRKVWKRVDVSNNPLDSTEFLERLRADWAKQCNLMLPEGVRIDHRSLEAQGIERIPTIHEGHASREITKRGGHSILNAINRRIATANRYLTAIRKQMGDPTGLLGQFKEQARKELDTAMSRFRESLCSIASP
;
A
#
# COMPACT_ATOMS: atom_id res chain seq x y z
N MET A 1 -20.57 -13.72 -20.29
CA MET A 1 -20.92 -12.96 -19.06
C MET A 1 -22.42 -12.85 -18.92
N SER A 2 -23.01 -13.57 -17.96
CA SER A 2 -24.42 -13.44 -17.58
C SER A 2 -24.49 -12.64 -16.28
N SER A 3 -25.43 -11.70 -16.22
CA SER A 3 -25.54 -10.70 -15.17
C SER A 3 -26.50 -11.14 -14.09
N TYR A 4 -26.02 -11.34 -12.88
CA TYR A 4 -26.80 -11.82 -11.76
C TYR A 4 -26.73 -10.83 -10.58
N HIS A 5 -27.75 -10.82 -9.74
CA HIS A 5 -27.78 -10.22 -8.40
C HIS A 5 -27.02 -11.11 -7.41
N GLN A 6 -26.80 -10.62 -6.18
CA GLN A 6 -26.18 -11.37 -5.08
C GLN A 6 -26.74 -12.79 -4.86
N ASN A 7 -27.98 -13.06 -5.29
CA ASN A 7 -28.66 -14.36 -5.17
C ASN A 7 -28.67 -15.20 -6.47
N GLY A 8 -27.96 -14.81 -7.53
CA GLY A 8 -27.98 -15.54 -8.81
C GLY A 8 -29.18 -15.22 -9.72
N GLU A 9 -29.91 -14.12 -9.50
CA GLU A 9 -31.07 -13.71 -10.32
C GLU A 9 -30.71 -12.57 -11.28
N ARG A 10 -31.20 -12.58 -12.53
CA ARG A 10 -30.79 -11.56 -13.52
C ARG A 10 -31.46 -10.20 -13.29
N ILE A 11 -30.70 -9.11 -13.43
CA ILE A 11 -31.24 -7.75 -13.30
C ILE A 11 -31.87 -7.29 -14.62
N PRO A 12 -33.18 -7.00 -14.71
CA PRO A 12 -33.80 -6.48 -15.93
C PRO A 12 -33.38 -5.03 -16.20
N VAL A 13 -33.24 -4.65 -17.47
CA VAL A 13 -33.18 -3.23 -17.85
C VAL A 13 -34.61 -2.73 -18.03
N ILE A 14 -34.99 -1.69 -17.30
CA ILE A 14 -36.34 -1.09 -17.38
C ILE A 14 -36.30 0.12 -18.32
N ASP A 15 -37.33 0.25 -19.15
CA ASP A 15 -37.54 1.44 -19.98
C ASP A 15 -38.10 2.58 -19.10
N PRO A 16 -37.41 3.74 -19.02
CA PRO A 16 -37.83 4.83 -18.14
C PRO A 16 -39.15 5.50 -18.56
N ALA A 17 -39.59 5.35 -19.81
CA ALA A 17 -40.81 5.97 -20.32
C ALA A 17 -42.05 5.12 -20.05
N THR A 18 -41.93 3.78 -20.09
CA THR A 18 -43.07 2.86 -19.94
C THR A 18 -43.09 2.14 -18.59
N GLY A 19 -41.95 2.06 -17.90
CA GLY A 19 -41.80 1.28 -16.66
C GLY A 19 -41.70 -0.23 -16.89
N GLU A 20 -41.76 -0.69 -18.14
CA GLU A 20 -41.69 -2.12 -18.50
C GLU A 20 -40.25 -2.58 -18.79
N GLN A 21 -40.03 -3.90 -18.79
CA GLN A 21 -38.71 -4.45 -19.14
C GLN A 21 -38.38 -4.21 -20.61
N LYS A 22 -37.22 -3.60 -20.87
CA LYS A 22 -36.72 -3.32 -22.21
C LYS A 22 -36.56 -4.60 -23.02
N THR A 23 -37.09 -4.58 -24.23
CA THR A 23 -36.93 -5.63 -25.23
C THR A 23 -36.03 -5.14 -26.36
N GLY A 24 -35.16 -6.02 -26.86
CA GLY A 24 -34.26 -5.80 -27.99
C GLY A 24 -34.76 -6.52 -29.25
N ALA A 25 -33.90 -6.61 -30.27
CA ALA A 25 -34.23 -7.25 -31.54
C ALA A 25 -34.83 -8.66 -31.36
N LYS A 26 -35.88 -8.97 -32.14
CA LYS A 26 -36.66 -10.23 -32.05
C LYS A 26 -37.32 -10.45 -30.68
N ASN A 27 -37.83 -9.40 -30.04
CA ASN A 27 -38.51 -9.43 -28.74
C ASN A 27 -37.70 -10.08 -27.60
N ARG A 28 -36.36 -10.02 -27.65
CA ARG A 28 -35.52 -10.57 -26.59
C ARG A 28 -35.45 -9.62 -25.39
N LYS A 29 -35.74 -10.11 -24.20
CA LYS A 29 -35.57 -9.35 -22.94
C LYS A 29 -34.12 -8.92 -22.74
N VAL A 30 -33.91 -7.64 -22.41
CA VAL A 30 -32.59 -7.07 -22.12
C VAL A 30 -32.30 -7.14 -20.63
N TRP A 31 -31.08 -7.54 -20.30
CA TRP A 31 -30.58 -7.71 -18.93
C TRP A 31 -29.39 -6.77 -18.69
N LYS A 32 -29.33 -6.14 -17.52
CA LYS A 32 -28.26 -5.20 -17.15
C LYS A 32 -27.01 -6.00 -16.87
N ARG A 33 -25.92 -5.74 -17.58
CA ARG A 33 -24.61 -6.33 -17.24
C ARG A 33 -24.12 -5.80 -15.90
N VAL A 34 -23.84 -6.72 -14.97
CA VAL A 34 -23.22 -6.44 -13.69
C VAL A 34 -22.08 -7.43 -13.52
N ASP A 35 -20.90 -6.91 -13.24
CA ASP A 35 -19.74 -7.72 -12.86
C ASP A 35 -19.89 -8.07 -11.39
N VAL A 36 -20.31 -9.31 -11.13
CA VAL A 36 -20.28 -9.88 -9.79
C VAL A 36 -18.95 -10.62 -9.67
N SER A 37 -18.02 -10.04 -8.92
CA SER A 37 -16.79 -10.71 -8.50
C SER A 37 -17.20 -11.86 -7.57
N ASN A 38 -17.30 -13.07 -8.13
CA ASN A 38 -17.58 -14.29 -7.37
C ASN A 38 -16.28 -15.02 -6.97
N ASN A 39 -15.14 -14.45 -7.35
CA ASN A 39 -13.82 -14.99 -7.10
C ASN A 39 -13.17 -14.19 -5.96
N PRO A 40 -12.82 -14.84 -4.82
CA PRO A 40 -12.15 -14.15 -3.71
C PRO A 40 -10.88 -13.41 -4.13
N LEU A 41 -10.20 -13.85 -5.20
CA LEU A 41 -8.99 -13.20 -5.74
C LEU A 41 -9.25 -11.85 -6.41
N ASP A 42 -10.50 -11.48 -6.65
CA ASP A 42 -10.85 -10.18 -7.23
C ASP A 42 -10.88 -9.08 -6.15
N SER A 43 -10.84 -9.45 -4.86
CA SER A 43 -10.88 -8.50 -3.75
C SER A 43 -9.47 -8.14 -3.26
N THR A 44 -9.18 -6.84 -3.18
CA THR A 44 -7.89 -6.31 -2.69
C THR A 44 -7.59 -6.79 -1.27
N GLU A 45 -8.58 -6.76 -0.37
CA GLU A 45 -8.42 -7.20 1.02
C GLU A 45 -7.99 -8.67 1.12
N PHE A 46 -8.61 -9.56 0.34
CA PHE A 46 -8.23 -10.97 0.31
C PHE A 46 -6.81 -11.16 -0.21
N LEU A 47 -6.41 -10.43 -1.26
CA LEU A 47 -5.07 -10.50 -1.81
C LEU A 47 -4.01 -9.96 -0.83
N GLU A 48 -4.32 -8.91 -0.07
CA GLU A 48 -3.44 -8.37 0.97
C GLU A 48 -3.25 -9.38 2.11
N ARG A 49 -4.34 -10.00 2.58
CA ARG A 49 -4.27 -11.08 3.57
C ARG A 49 -3.43 -12.25 3.07
N LEU A 50 -3.65 -12.68 1.82
CA LEU A 50 -2.89 -13.76 1.20
C LEU A 50 -1.38 -13.44 1.14
N ARG A 51 -1.02 -12.20 0.77
CA ARG A 51 0.39 -11.75 0.79
C ARG A 51 0.97 -11.74 2.20
N ALA A 52 0.19 -11.31 3.19
CA ALA A 52 0.61 -11.30 4.59
C ALA A 52 0.87 -12.72 5.11
N ASP A 53 -0.05 -13.65 4.85
CA ASP A 53 0.08 -15.05 5.25
C ASP A 53 1.28 -15.72 4.57
N TRP A 54 1.46 -15.48 3.27
CA TRP A 54 2.62 -15.97 2.53
C TRP A 54 3.95 -15.46 3.12
N ALA A 55 4.05 -14.15 3.34
CA ALA A 55 5.26 -13.55 3.93
C ALA A 55 5.53 -14.12 5.33
N LYS A 56 4.48 -14.31 6.14
CA LYS A 56 4.57 -14.93 7.47
C LYS A 56 5.15 -16.34 7.39
N GLN A 57 4.63 -17.19 6.51
CA GLN A 57 5.13 -18.56 6.35
C GLN A 57 6.59 -18.59 5.87
N CYS A 58 6.95 -17.80 4.86
CA CYS A 58 8.33 -17.73 4.39
C CYS A 58 9.29 -17.26 5.48
N ASN A 59 8.89 -16.25 6.27
CA ASN A 59 9.74 -15.70 7.33
C ASN A 59 10.07 -16.69 8.44
N LEU A 60 9.30 -17.77 8.62
CA LEU A 60 9.63 -18.84 9.57
C LEU A 60 10.91 -19.60 9.18
N MET A 61 11.26 -19.61 7.90
CA MET A 61 12.40 -20.36 7.37
C MET A 61 13.60 -19.47 7.01
N LEU A 62 13.47 -18.14 7.17
CA LEU A 62 14.54 -17.21 6.83
C LEU A 62 15.52 -17.01 8.01
N PRO A 63 16.82 -16.88 7.71
CA PRO A 63 17.83 -16.62 8.73
C PRO A 63 17.56 -15.28 9.44
N GLU A 64 18.16 -15.11 10.61
CA GLU A 64 18.08 -13.85 11.35
C GLU A 64 18.59 -12.68 10.50
N GLY A 65 17.93 -11.52 10.63
CA GLY A 65 18.26 -10.32 9.86
C GLY A 65 17.68 -10.28 8.44
N VAL A 66 17.07 -11.35 7.93
CA VAL A 66 16.40 -11.37 6.61
C VAL A 66 14.91 -11.60 6.77
N ARG A 67 14.09 -10.64 6.35
CA ARG A 67 12.63 -10.74 6.43
C ARG A 67 11.97 -10.21 5.16
N ILE A 68 10.87 -10.85 4.80
CA ILE A 68 9.95 -10.43 3.74
C ILE A 68 8.83 -9.62 4.41
N ASP A 69 8.65 -8.38 3.98
CA ASP A 69 7.48 -7.57 4.32
C ASP A 69 6.51 -7.59 3.13
N HIS A 70 5.25 -7.89 3.40
CA HIS A 70 4.21 -8.04 2.38
C HIS A 70 3.67 -6.68 1.90
N ARG A 71 3.89 -5.61 2.66
CA ARG A 71 3.44 -4.26 2.35
C ARG A 71 4.26 -3.69 1.20
N SER A 72 3.71 -2.73 0.47
CA SER A 72 4.49 -1.97 -0.52
C SER A 72 5.65 -1.24 0.15
N LEU A 73 6.70 -0.90 -0.62
CA LEU A 73 7.81 -0.10 -0.08
C LEU A 73 7.31 1.25 0.46
N GLU A 74 6.32 1.85 -0.20
CA GLU A 74 5.66 3.07 0.27
C GLU A 74 4.98 2.88 1.64
N ALA A 75 4.20 1.81 1.82
CA ALA A 75 3.55 1.51 3.11
C ALA A 75 4.55 1.11 4.22
N GLN A 76 5.78 0.74 3.85
CA GLN A 76 6.90 0.57 4.79
C GLN A 76 7.62 1.88 5.10
N GLY A 77 7.28 2.99 4.43
CA GLY A 77 8.00 4.26 4.52
C GLY A 77 9.35 4.26 3.79
N ILE A 78 9.59 3.26 2.92
CA ILE A 78 10.82 3.12 2.16
C ILE A 78 10.67 3.85 0.84
N GLU A 79 11.20 5.07 0.80
CA GLU A 79 11.27 5.83 -0.44
C GLU A 79 12.43 5.30 -1.31
N ARG A 80 12.08 4.61 -2.40
CA ARG A 80 13.00 4.03 -3.38
C ARG A 80 12.49 4.31 -4.79
N ILE A 81 13.38 4.77 -5.67
CA ILE A 81 13.04 4.98 -7.08
C ILE A 81 12.82 3.60 -7.73
N PRO A 82 11.64 3.34 -8.33
CA PRO A 82 11.31 2.05 -8.93
C PRO A 82 12.12 1.81 -10.21
N THR A 83 12.46 0.56 -10.48
CA THR A 83 13.10 0.15 -11.75
C THR A 83 12.08 0.00 -12.87
N ILE A 84 12.54 0.13 -14.11
CA ILE A 84 11.73 -0.12 -15.30
C ILE A 84 11.84 -1.58 -15.69
N HIS A 85 10.72 -2.21 -16.05
CA HIS A 85 10.73 -3.56 -16.58
C HIS A 85 11.47 -3.61 -17.94
N GLU A 86 12.54 -4.39 -18.00
CA GLU A 86 13.42 -4.45 -19.18
C GLU A 86 12.85 -5.26 -20.35
N GLY A 87 12.01 -6.27 -20.06
CA GLY A 87 11.52 -7.20 -21.07
C GLY A 87 12.59 -8.12 -21.66
N HIS A 88 12.15 -9.05 -22.50
CA HIS A 88 13.02 -10.07 -23.11
C HIS A 88 14.06 -9.47 -24.07
N ALA A 89 13.66 -8.50 -24.90
CA ALA A 89 14.53 -7.90 -25.92
C ALA A 89 15.75 -7.19 -25.30
N SER A 90 15.55 -6.40 -24.24
CA SER A 90 16.65 -5.73 -23.50
C SER A 90 17.66 -6.73 -22.93
N ARG A 91 17.16 -7.86 -22.39
CA ARG A 91 18.00 -8.91 -21.83
C ARG A 91 18.83 -9.60 -22.90
N GLU A 92 18.23 -9.90 -24.06
CA GLU A 92 18.94 -10.51 -25.18
C GLU A 92 20.01 -9.59 -25.78
N ILE A 93 19.73 -8.29 -25.93
CA ILE A 93 20.75 -7.30 -26.34
C ILE A 93 21.95 -7.34 -25.40
N THR A 94 21.68 -7.30 -24.09
CA THR A 94 22.72 -7.31 -23.06
C THR A 94 23.52 -8.62 -23.06
N LYS A 95 22.84 -9.77 -23.21
CA LYS A 95 23.45 -11.10 -23.27
C LYS A 95 24.44 -11.24 -24.44
N ARG A 96 24.15 -10.57 -25.56
CA ARG A 96 25.03 -10.51 -26.74
C ARG A 96 26.15 -9.47 -26.62
N GLY A 97 26.33 -8.86 -25.45
CA GLY A 97 27.33 -7.81 -25.21
C GLY A 97 26.89 -6.41 -25.66
N GLY A 98 25.65 -6.26 -26.14
CA GLY A 98 25.10 -4.97 -26.54
C GLY A 98 24.64 -4.12 -25.36
N HIS A 99 24.43 -2.83 -25.60
CA HIS A 99 24.00 -1.88 -24.58
C HIS A 99 22.50 -1.60 -24.68
N SER A 100 21.71 -2.15 -23.75
CA SER A 100 20.30 -1.79 -23.63
C SER A 100 20.11 -0.48 -22.87
N ILE A 101 19.27 0.41 -23.43
CA ILE A 101 18.86 1.67 -22.80
C ILE A 101 18.14 1.40 -21.47
N LEU A 102 17.26 0.39 -21.41
CA LEU A 102 16.49 0.08 -20.19
C LEU A 102 17.41 -0.39 -19.06
N ASN A 103 18.42 -1.21 -19.38
CA ASN A 103 19.42 -1.64 -18.41
C ASN A 103 20.30 -0.47 -17.94
N ALA A 104 20.68 0.44 -18.85
CA ALA A 104 21.41 1.65 -18.50
C ALA A 104 20.60 2.55 -17.54
N ILE A 105 19.30 2.72 -17.78
CA ILE A 105 18.40 3.45 -16.88
C ILE A 105 18.33 2.76 -15.52
N ASN A 106 18.15 1.44 -15.46
CA ASN A 106 18.09 0.70 -14.20
C ASN A 106 19.40 0.77 -13.41
N ARG A 107 20.56 0.79 -14.06
CA ARG A 107 21.85 1.04 -13.40
C ARG A 107 21.95 2.44 -12.80
N ARG A 108 21.44 3.46 -13.50
CA ARG A 108 21.35 4.83 -12.97
C ARG A 108 20.40 4.91 -11.77
N ILE A 109 19.23 4.26 -11.85
CA ILE A 109 18.27 4.15 -10.74
C ILE A 109 18.90 3.48 -9.52
N ALA A 110 19.59 2.35 -9.72
CA ALA A 110 20.31 1.67 -8.64
C ALA A 110 21.36 2.56 -7.98
N THR A 111 22.06 3.38 -8.77
CA THR A 111 23.06 4.33 -8.27
C THR A 111 22.43 5.49 -7.50
N ALA A 112 21.35 6.07 -8.02
CA ALA A 112 20.57 7.09 -7.32
C ALA A 112 20.02 6.56 -5.98
N ASN A 113 19.48 5.34 -5.95
CA ASN A 113 19.00 4.72 -4.71
C ASN A 113 20.12 4.52 -3.69
N ARG A 114 21.34 4.16 -4.11
CA ARG A 114 22.51 4.10 -3.20
C ARG A 114 22.83 5.45 -2.59
N TYR A 115 22.79 6.54 -3.37
CA TYR A 115 22.97 7.89 -2.86
C TYR A 115 21.86 8.29 -1.88
N LEU A 116 20.59 8.02 -2.20
CA LEU A 116 19.47 8.29 -1.29
C LEU A 116 19.64 7.56 0.06
N THR A 117 20.05 6.29 0.04
CA THR A 117 20.34 5.55 1.27
C THR A 117 21.50 6.16 2.05
N ALA A 118 22.59 6.55 1.38
CA ALA A 118 23.74 7.17 2.04
C ALA A 118 23.39 8.53 2.68
N ILE A 119 22.65 9.37 1.95
CA ILE A 119 22.19 10.69 2.43
C ILE A 119 21.29 10.50 3.66
N ARG A 120 20.32 9.57 3.63
CA ARG A 120 19.47 9.28 4.80
C ARG A 120 20.29 8.81 5.99
N LYS A 121 21.27 7.93 5.77
CA LYS A 121 22.16 7.47 6.84
C LYS A 121 22.96 8.63 7.46
N GLN A 122 23.42 9.58 6.64
CA GLN A 122 24.16 10.76 7.12
C GLN A 122 23.27 11.76 7.85
N MET A 123 22.04 11.99 7.38
CA MET A 123 21.08 12.91 8.05
C MET A 123 20.54 12.34 9.37
N GLY A 124 20.76 11.05 9.65
CA GLY A 124 20.20 10.36 10.82
C GLY A 124 18.70 10.10 10.64
N ASP A 125 18.05 9.61 11.71
CA ASP A 125 16.60 9.48 11.77
C ASP A 125 15.99 10.73 12.42
N PRO A 126 15.58 11.76 11.63
CA PRO A 126 14.96 12.95 12.19
C PRO A 126 13.63 12.64 12.88
N THR A 127 12.97 11.53 12.52
CA THR A 127 11.71 11.11 13.14
C THR A 127 11.93 10.63 14.57
N GLY A 128 12.99 9.86 14.81
CA GLY A 128 13.42 9.48 16.15
C GLY A 128 13.73 10.69 17.04
N LEU A 129 14.46 11.68 16.50
CA LEU A 129 14.80 12.90 17.22
C LEU A 129 13.55 13.75 17.55
N LEU A 130 12.63 13.90 16.60
CA LEU A 130 11.32 14.55 16.82
C LEU A 130 10.49 13.84 17.88
N GLY A 131 10.51 12.51 17.92
CA GLY A 131 9.86 11.71 18.95
C GLY A 131 10.43 11.98 20.33
N GLN A 132 11.77 12.01 20.46
CA GLN A 132 12.45 12.34 21.71
C GLN A 132 12.09 13.75 22.20
N PHE A 133 12.09 14.74 21.31
CA PHE A 133 11.70 16.11 21.66
C PHE A 133 10.24 16.21 22.10
N LYS A 134 9.31 15.51 21.43
CA LYS A 134 7.90 15.48 21.85
C LYS A 134 7.73 14.89 23.24
N GLU A 135 8.42 13.79 23.53
CA GLU A 135 8.29 13.12 24.82
C GLU A 135 8.94 13.91 25.95
N GLN A 136 10.05 14.60 25.64
CA GLN A 136 10.67 15.55 26.56
C GLN A 136 9.74 16.73 26.86
N ALA A 137 9.17 17.37 25.84
CA ALA A 137 8.21 18.47 26.01
C ALA A 137 6.99 18.04 26.83
N ARG A 138 6.49 16.82 26.63
CA ARG A 138 5.39 16.25 27.41
C ARG A 138 5.75 16.10 28.89
N LYS A 139 6.91 15.53 29.20
CA LYS A 139 7.40 15.38 30.58
C LYS A 139 7.58 16.72 31.29
N GLU A 140 8.10 17.72 30.59
CA GLU A 140 8.27 19.07 31.13
C GLU A 140 6.92 19.71 31.44
N LEU A 141 5.94 19.56 30.54
CA LEU A 141 4.57 20.03 30.76
C LEU A 141 3.92 19.35 31.97
N ASP A 142 4.03 18.02 32.09
CA ASP A 142 3.50 17.27 33.24
C ASP A 142 4.16 17.71 34.55
N THR A 143 5.48 17.92 34.54
CA THR A 143 6.23 18.40 35.72
C THR A 143 5.78 19.81 36.12
N ALA A 144 5.64 20.71 35.16
CA ALA A 144 5.19 22.08 35.39
C ALA A 144 3.75 22.11 35.94
N MET A 145 2.86 21.28 35.40
CA MET A 145 1.48 21.14 35.86
C MET A 145 1.41 20.57 37.29
N SER A 146 2.24 19.59 37.63
CA SER A 146 2.31 19.03 38.99
C SER A 146 2.76 20.09 40.00
N ARG A 147 3.84 20.83 39.69
CA ARG A 147 4.34 21.93 40.54
C ARG A 147 3.30 23.03 40.74
N PHE A 148 2.59 23.39 39.67
CA PHE A 148 1.51 24.39 39.74
C PHE A 148 0.38 23.91 40.67
N ARG A 149 -0.02 22.64 40.55
CA ARG A 149 -1.06 22.04 41.41
C ARG A 149 -0.65 22.00 42.89
N GLU A 150 0.59 21.63 43.18
CA GLU A 150 1.16 21.65 44.54
C GLU A 150 1.17 23.06 45.14
N SER A 151 1.59 24.06 44.35
CA SER A 151 1.56 25.47 44.77
C SER A 151 0.15 25.95 45.11
N LEU A 152 -0.86 25.56 44.32
CA LEU A 152 -2.26 25.91 44.60
C LEU A 152 -2.77 25.25 45.90
N CYS A 153 -2.41 24.00 46.15
CA CYS A 153 -2.74 23.32 47.41
C CYS A 153 -2.07 24.00 48.62
N SER A 154 -0.80 24.43 48.48
CA SER A 154 -0.09 25.15 49.55
C SER A 154 -0.69 26.52 49.87
N ILE A 155 -1.30 27.20 48.91
CA ILE A 155 -1.95 28.52 49.09
C ILE A 155 -3.36 28.36 49.67
N ALA A 156 -3.99 27.20 49.49
CA ALA A 156 -5.35 26.90 49.95
C ALA A 156 -5.41 26.18 51.31
N SER A 157 -4.27 25.84 51.93
CA SER A 157 -4.20 25.33 53.30
C SER A 157 -4.17 26.48 54.32
N PRO A 158 -5.16 26.60 55.22
CA PRO A 158 -5.20 27.64 56.26
C PRO A 158 -4.16 27.44 57.37
#